data_AF-A0A6A3AYY6-F1
#
_entry.id   AF-A0A6A3AYY6-F1
#
_cell.length_a   1.000
_cell.length_b   1.000
_cell.length_c   1.000
_cell.angle_alpha   90.00
_cell.angle_beta   90.00
_cell.angle_gamma   90.00
#
_symmetry.space_group_name_H-M   'P 1'
#
loop_
_entity.id
_entity.type
_entity.pdbx_description
1 polymer ?
#
loop_
_entity_poly.entity_id
_entity_poly.type
_entity_poly.pdbx_seq_one_letter_code
_entity_poly.pdbx_strand_id
1 'polypeptide(L)'
;MASALAGDDLVRSLSNARSMSRRNMSLVSGRKRGWASGSIREAWNNQIDILGLDICSDIMVGDDMRRGISDGQKKRVTTGEMLVGPAKALFMDEISTGLDSSKTFQIVRCMKQMVHIMDVTMVISLLQPAPETYDLFDDIILLSEGKIVYQGPREHVFEFFESLGFKCPNRKGIADFLQKVTSRKDQQTYWCRENEPYQFVSVPKFMEHFNSFHVGRKLDDELRIPYDKSGVHQAALVKEKYGISNWELFKTCFAREWLLMKRNSFVYIFKTTQITIMSVIALTVFFRTKMEADQISNGRKFYGALFFSLINVMFNGMC
;
A
#
# COMPACT_ATOMS: atom_id res chain seq x y z
N MET A 1 -23.92 -24.03 10.21
CA MET A 1 -24.90 -23.02 9.78
C MET A 1 -24.34 -21.58 9.70
N ALA A 2 -23.29 -21.22 10.46
CA ALA A 2 -22.68 -19.88 10.39
C ALA A 2 -21.86 -19.56 9.11
N SER A 3 -21.35 -20.58 8.40
CA SER A 3 -20.54 -20.39 7.17
C SER A 3 -21.38 -19.97 5.94
N ALA A 4 -22.66 -20.37 5.88
CA ALA A 4 -23.55 -20.04 4.77
C ALA A 4 -24.03 -18.58 4.83
N LEU A 5 -24.27 -18.05 6.03
CA LEU A 5 -24.70 -16.67 6.25
C LEU A 5 -23.59 -15.65 5.92
N ALA A 6 -22.33 -15.96 6.24
CA ALA A 6 -21.20 -15.13 5.85
C ALA A 6 -21.02 -15.06 4.33
N GLY A 7 -21.35 -16.13 3.60
CA GLY A 7 -21.33 -16.15 2.13
C GLY A 7 -22.40 -15.26 1.51
N ASP A 8 -23.62 -15.30 2.04
CA ASP A 8 -24.76 -14.52 1.52
C ASP A 8 -24.60 -13.01 1.81
N ASP A 9 -24.07 -12.64 2.97
CA ASP A 9 -23.77 -11.23 3.29
C ASP A 9 -22.60 -10.69 2.43
N LEU A 10 -21.60 -11.52 2.15
CA LEU A 10 -20.54 -11.18 1.21
C LEU A 10 -21.12 -10.99 -0.20
N VAL A 11 -21.98 -11.90 -0.67
CA VAL A 11 -22.65 -11.79 -2.00
C VAL A 11 -23.54 -10.55 -2.09
N ARG A 12 -24.25 -10.18 -1.02
CA ARG A 12 -25.02 -8.93 -0.96
C ARG A 12 -24.12 -7.69 -0.98
N SER A 13 -23.05 -7.66 -0.18
CA SER A 13 -22.07 -6.57 -0.19
C SER A 13 -21.39 -6.44 -1.56
N LEU A 14 -21.08 -7.57 -2.22
CA LEU A 14 -20.56 -7.65 -3.59
C LEU A 14 -21.53 -7.07 -4.63
N SER A 15 -22.84 -7.30 -4.48
CA SER A 15 -23.86 -6.75 -5.38
C SER A 15 -23.96 -5.22 -5.26
N ASN A 16 -23.83 -4.69 -4.04
CA ASN A 16 -23.87 -3.26 -3.74
C ASN A 16 -22.61 -2.54 -4.22
N ALA A 17 -21.41 -3.14 -4.01
CA ALA A 17 -20.14 -2.60 -4.47
C ALA A 17 -20.09 -2.50 -6.01
N ARG A 18 -20.63 -3.49 -6.73
CA ARG A 18 -20.68 -3.50 -8.20
C ARG A 18 -21.64 -2.45 -8.78
N SER A 19 -22.77 -2.22 -8.10
CA SER A 19 -23.72 -1.14 -8.42
C SER A 19 -23.10 0.25 -8.19
N MET A 20 -22.34 0.43 -7.11
CA MET A 20 -21.62 1.67 -6.81
C MET A 20 -20.43 1.92 -7.73
N SER A 21 -19.66 0.90 -8.13
CA SER A 21 -18.57 1.05 -9.10
C SER A 21 -19.11 1.61 -10.43
N ARG A 22 -20.26 1.11 -10.90
CA ARG A 22 -20.98 1.65 -12.06
C ARG A 22 -21.47 3.10 -11.86
N ARG A 23 -21.98 3.44 -10.67
CA ARG A 23 -22.40 4.83 -10.34
C ARG A 23 -21.21 5.79 -10.24
N ASN A 24 -20.13 5.41 -9.60
CA ASN A 24 -18.90 6.20 -9.53
C ASN A 24 -18.31 6.43 -10.92
N MET A 25 -18.38 5.44 -11.81
CA MET A 25 -17.96 5.59 -13.20
C MET A 25 -18.82 6.60 -13.98
N SER A 26 -20.13 6.66 -13.71
CA SER A 26 -21.04 7.67 -14.29
C SER A 26 -20.89 9.08 -13.71
N LEU A 27 -20.36 9.21 -12.48
CA LEU A 27 -20.29 10.48 -11.74
C LEU A 27 -18.98 11.26 -11.93
N VAL A 28 -17.96 10.68 -12.57
CA VAL A 28 -16.75 11.43 -12.97
C VAL A 28 -17.03 12.36 -14.17
N SER A 29 -18.16 12.19 -14.85
CA SER A 29 -18.67 13.14 -15.84
C SER A 29 -19.58 14.18 -15.18
N GLY A 30 -18.97 15.18 -14.54
CA GLY A 30 -19.62 16.48 -14.37
C GLY A 30 -19.73 17.02 -12.95
N ARG A 31 -19.21 18.24 -12.82
CA ARG A 31 -19.50 19.27 -11.80
C ARG A 31 -18.65 19.21 -10.51
N LYS A 32 -17.75 20.21 -10.41
CA LYS A 32 -17.03 20.68 -9.21
C LYS A 32 -17.95 21.21 -8.10
N ARG A 33 -18.90 20.41 -7.61
CA ARG A 33 -19.65 20.73 -6.39
C ARG A 33 -19.37 19.66 -5.34
N GLY A 34 -19.08 20.14 -4.12
CA GLY A 34 -18.46 19.42 -3.02
C GLY A 34 -18.86 17.95 -2.91
N TRP A 35 -17.84 17.10 -2.81
CA TRP A 35 -17.98 15.70 -2.48
C TRP A 35 -18.73 15.61 -1.14
N ALA A 36 -20.01 15.27 -1.21
CA ALA A 36 -20.84 15.10 -0.04
C ALA A 36 -20.23 13.98 0.82
N SER A 37 -19.99 14.29 2.08
CA SER A 37 -19.38 13.42 3.10
C SER A 37 -20.02 12.02 3.21
N GLY A 38 -21.25 11.85 2.72
CA GLY A 38 -21.94 10.56 2.62
C GLY A 38 -21.34 9.60 1.59
N SER A 39 -20.92 10.08 0.41
CA SER A 39 -20.40 9.21 -0.66
C SER A 39 -19.02 8.62 -0.33
N ILE A 40 -18.18 9.39 0.35
CA ILE A 40 -16.85 8.92 0.82
C ILE A 40 -17.03 7.90 1.95
N ARG A 41 -17.96 8.14 2.89
CA ARG A 41 -18.27 7.20 3.98
C ARG A 41 -18.82 5.88 3.46
N GLU A 42 -19.71 5.91 2.46
CA GLU A 42 -20.22 4.69 1.83
C GLU A 42 -19.12 3.93 1.08
N ALA A 43 -18.28 4.62 0.32
CA ALA A 43 -17.13 4.00 -0.36
C ALA A 43 -16.17 3.34 0.64
N TRP A 44 -15.90 4.01 1.76
CA TRP A 44 -15.04 3.50 2.82
C TRP A 44 -15.64 2.29 3.54
N ASN A 45 -16.94 2.30 3.85
CA ASN A 45 -17.61 1.16 4.48
C ASN A 45 -17.56 -0.09 3.60
N ASN A 46 -17.79 0.07 2.29
CA ASN A 46 -17.64 -1.05 1.35
C ASN A 46 -16.19 -1.59 1.33
N GLN A 47 -15.20 -0.69 1.43
CA GLN A 47 -13.79 -1.09 1.48
C GLN A 47 -13.47 -1.89 2.76
N ILE A 48 -13.99 -1.46 3.91
CA ILE A 48 -13.86 -2.16 5.20
C ILE A 48 -14.43 -3.57 5.09
N ASP A 49 -15.59 -3.73 4.48
CA ASP A 49 -16.24 -5.03 4.29
C ASP A 49 -15.40 -5.93 3.38
N ILE A 50 -14.91 -5.41 2.26
CA ILE A 50 -14.06 -6.17 1.31
C ILE A 50 -12.75 -6.61 1.97
N LEU A 51 -12.18 -5.77 2.85
CA LEU A 51 -10.97 -6.08 3.60
C LEU A 51 -11.22 -6.98 4.82
N GLY A 52 -12.48 -7.25 5.18
CA GLY A 52 -12.85 -7.97 6.40
C GLY A 52 -12.31 -7.28 7.66
N LEU A 53 -12.46 -5.95 7.72
CA LEU A 53 -12.04 -5.09 8.83
C LEU A 53 -13.22 -4.58 9.66
N ASP A 54 -14.43 -5.05 9.39
CA ASP A 54 -15.69 -4.71 10.06
C ASP A 54 -15.58 -4.87 11.58
N ILE A 55 -15.05 -6.01 12.04
CA ILE A 55 -14.91 -6.36 13.46
C ILE A 55 -13.96 -5.38 14.19
N CYS A 56 -13.01 -4.77 13.47
CA CYS A 56 -12.00 -3.88 14.05
C CYS A 56 -12.13 -2.41 13.62
N SER A 57 -13.24 -2.02 12.99
CA SER A 57 -13.46 -0.69 12.42
C SER A 57 -13.36 0.44 13.47
N ASP A 58 -13.86 0.21 14.68
CA ASP A 58 -13.83 1.17 15.80
C ASP A 58 -12.69 0.92 16.80
N ILE A 59 -11.80 -0.04 16.53
CA ILE A 59 -10.68 -0.39 17.41
C ILE A 59 -9.47 0.48 17.07
N MET A 60 -8.78 0.99 18.10
CA MET A 60 -7.52 1.70 17.91
C MET A 60 -6.47 0.80 17.25
N VAL A 61 -5.82 1.29 16.18
CA VAL A 61 -4.78 0.55 15.44
C VAL A 61 -3.63 0.12 16.36
N GLY A 62 -3.28 0.96 17.33
CA GLY A 62 -2.22 0.72 18.31
C GLY A 62 -0.82 1.05 17.79
N ASP A 63 0.16 0.91 18.68
CA ASP A 63 1.60 1.04 18.41
C ASP A 63 2.35 -0.08 19.15
N ASP A 64 3.68 -0.06 19.17
CA ASP A 64 4.49 -1.10 19.83
C ASP A 64 4.28 -1.15 21.36
N MET A 65 3.91 -0.01 21.97
CA MET A 65 3.67 0.10 23.42
C MET A 65 2.19 -0.03 23.80
N ARG A 66 1.27 0.24 22.86
CA ARG A 66 -0.18 0.24 23.05
C ARG A 66 -0.82 -0.79 22.14
N ARG A 67 -1.33 -1.85 22.77
CA ARG A 67 -2.05 -2.92 22.08
C ARG A 67 -3.22 -2.35 21.28
N GLY A 68 -3.31 -2.75 20.01
CA GLY A 68 -4.40 -2.42 19.10
C GLY A 68 -4.81 -3.60 18.25
N ILE A 69 -5.03 -3.38 16.96
CA ILE A 69 -5.39 -4.44 16.01
C ILE A 69 -4.18 -5.35 15.71
N SER A 70 -4.45 -6.58 15.25
CA SER A 70 -3.39 -7.53 14.88
C SER A 70 -2.56 -7.04 13.70
N ASP A 71 -1.32 -7.52 13.55
CA ASP A 71 -0.45 -7.06 12.46
C ASP A 71 -1.00 -7.39 11.06
N GLY A 72 -1.74 -8.50 10.93
CA GLY A 72 -2.47 -8.81 9.69
C GLY A 72 -3.62 -7.85 9.40
N GLN A 73 -4.28 -7.30 10.44
CA GLN A 73 -5.27 -6.24 10.28
C GLN A 73 -4.60 -4.90 9.96
N LYS A 74 -3.47 -4.56 10.60
CA LYS A 74 -2.68 -3.34 10.28
C LYS A 74 -2.29 -3.31 8.80
N LYS A 75 -1.79 -4.42 8.26
CA LYS A 75 -1.44 -4.49 6.83
C LYS A 75 -2.65 -4.31 5.92
N ARG A 76 -3.79 -4.92 6.25
CA ARG A 76 -5.04 -4.72 5.52
C ARG A 76 -5.54 -3.27 5.59
N VAL A 77 -5.36 -2.59 6.72
CA VAL A 77 -5.66 -1.15 6.86
C VAL A 77 -4.74 -0.31 5.97
N THR A 78 -3.43 -0.57 5.94
CA THR A 78 -2.49 0.12 5.04
C THR A 78 -2.81 -0.12 3.58
N THR A 79 -3.13 -1.36 3.20
CA THR A 79 -3.63 -1.68 1.85
C THR A 79 -4.92 -0.90 1.57
N GLY A 80 -5.86 -0.88 2.52
CA GLY A 80 -7.09 -0.10 2.41
C GLY A 80 -6.84 1.38 2.18
N GLU A 81 -5.93 2.00 2.94
CA GLU A 81 -5.52 3.39 2.80
C GLU A 81 -5.02 3.70 1.39
N MET A 82 -4.13 2.87 0.83
CA MET A 82 -3.61 3.04 -0.53
C MET A 82 -4.69 2.90 -1.61
N LEU A 83 -5.73 2.12 -1.33
CA LEU A 83 -6.84 1.88 -2.25
C LEU A 83 -7.92 2.97 -2.19
N VAL A 84 -7.91 3.83 -1.17
CA VAL A 84 -8.84 4.96 -1.11
C VAL A 84 -8.44 5.97 -2.16
N GLY A 85 -9.19 5.97 -3.26
CA GLY A 85 -9.08 7.00 -4.27
C GLY A 85 -9.55 6.54 -5.65
N PRO A 86 -9.45 7.42 -6.64
CA PRO A 86 -9.81 7.12 -8.01
C PRO A 86 -8.75 6.27 -8.75
N ALA A 87 -7.75 5.73 -8.06
CA ALA A 87 -6.67 4.97 -8.68
C ALA A 87 -7.22 3.67 -9.30
N LYS A 88 -6.97 3.49 -10.60
CA LYS A 88 -7.36 2.30 -11.36
C LYS A 88 -6.20 1.34 -11.64
N ALA A 89 -4.97 1.80 -11.47
CA ALA A 89 -3.76 0.99 -11.58
C ALA A 89 -3.00 1.09 -10.25
N LEU A 90 -2.64 -0.06 -9.69
CA LEU A 90 -2.00 -0.19 -8.39
C LEU A 90 -0.71 -0.99 -8.55
N PHE A 91 0.38 -0.48 -7.99
CA PHE A 91 1.70 -1.10 -8.04
C PHE A 91 2.12 -1.40 -6.61
N MET A 92 2.23 -2.69 -6.30
CA MET A 92 2.45 -3.19 -4.96
C MET A 92 3.82 -3.87 -4.89
N ASP A 93 4.74 -3.29 -4.13
CA ASP A 93 6.08 -3.83 -3.92
C ASP A 93 6.21 -4.38 -2.49
N GLU A 94 6.97 -5.47 -2.33
CA GLU A 94 7.36 -6.06 -1.04
C GLU A 94 6.21 -6.37 -0.04
N ILE A 95 4.99 -6.62 -0.53
CA ILE A 95 3.82 -6.80 0.36
C ILE A 95 3.91 -8.04 1.27
N SER A 96 4.74 -9.02 0.91
CA SER A 96 4.95 -10.26 1.67
C SER A 96 6.11 -10.17 2.67
N THR A 97 6.90 -9.09 2.68
CA THR A 97 8.09 -8.99 3.54
C THR A 97 7.69 -9.02 5.02
N GLY A 98 8.35 -9.91 5.77
CA GLY A 98 8.08 -10.13 7.19
C GLY A 98 6.75 -10.84 7.49
N LEU A 99 6.13 -11.51 6.51
CA LEU A 99 4.93 -12.33 6.70
C LEU A 99 5.20 -13.82 6.57
N ASP A 100 4.40 -14.59 7.30
CA ASP A 100 4.22 -16.00 7.04
C ASP A 100 3.38 -16.24 5.77
N SER A 101 3.46 -17.46 5.24
CA SER A 101 2.76 -17.86 4.01
C SER A 101 1.25 -17.70 4.12
N SER A 102 0.66 -18.00 5.28
CA SER A 102 -0.79 -17.94 5.48
C SER A 102 -1.33 -16.50 5.41
N LYS A 103 -0.65 -15.55 6.05
CA LYS A 103 -1.00 -14.13 5.98
C LYS A 103 -0.81 -13.57 4.58
N THR A 104 0.28 -13.96 3.90
CA THR A 104 0.53 -13.54 2.52
C THR A 104 -0.59 -14.00 1.59
N PHE A 105 -1.00 -15.27 1.69
CA PHE A 105 -2.12 -15.81 0.92
C PHE A 105 -3.42 -15.03 1.15
N GLN A 106 -3.75 -14.70 2.40
CA GLN A 106 -4.95 -13.93 2.72
C GLN A 106 -4.92 -12.52 2.11
N ILE A 107 -3.77 -11.84 2.13
CA ILE A 107 -3.60 -10.51 1.54
C ILE A 107 -3.78 -10.58 0.02
N VAL A 108 -3.07 -11.49 -0.65
CA VAL A 108 -3.15 -11.64 -2.12
C VAL A 108 -4.56 -12.05 -2.56
N ARG A 109 -5.24 -12.91 -1.78
CA ARG A 109 -6.63 -13.28 -2.04
C ARG A 109 -7.56 -12.08 -1.97
N CYS A 110 -7.38 -11.23 -0.97
CA CYS A 110 -8.15 -9.99 -0.83
C CYS A 110 -7.89 -9.05 -2.02
N MET A 111 -6.63 -8.90 -2.44
CA MET A 111 -6.26 -8.12 -3.61
C MET A 111 -6.88 -8.66 -4.91
N LYS A 112 -6.89 -9.99 -5.11
CA LYS A 112 -7.57 -10.62 -6.25
C LYS A 112 -9.07 -10.29 -6.25
N GLN A 113 -9.72 -10.39 -5.10
CA GLN A 113 -11.14 -10.00 -4.98
C GLN A 113 -11.34 -8.53 -5.35
N MET A 114 -10.47 -7.64 -4.87
CA MET A 114 -10.55 -6.21 -5.19
C MET A 114 -10.41 -5.93 -6.69
N VAL A 115 -9.45 -6.56 -7.37
CA VAL A 115 -9.26 -6.46 -8.83
C VAL A 115 -10.56 -6.75 -9.56
N HIS A 116 -11.24 -7.86 -9.22
CA HIS A 116 -12.48 -8.26 -9.88
C HIS A 116 -13.71 -7.42 -9.49
N ILE A 117 -13.77 -6.90 -8.26
CA ILE A 117 -14.93 -6.12 -7.78
C ILE A 117 -14.85 -4.66 -8.24
N MET A 118 -13.68 -4.04 -8.06
CA MET A 118 -13.47 -2.62 -8.30
C MET A 118 -13.08 -2.32 -9.75
N ASP A 119 -12.82 -3.35 -10.55
CA ASP A 119 -12.33 -3.24 -11.93
C ASP A 119 -11.07 -2.35 -11.96
N VAL A 120 -10.04 -2.84 -11.27
CA VAL A 120 -8.72 -2.21 -11.12
C VAL A 120 -7.63 -3.16 -11.59
N THR A 121 -6.55 -2.63 -12.14
CA THR A 121 -5.37 -3.40 -12.51
C THR A 121 -4.36 -3.34 -11.37
N MET A 122 -3.84 -4.49 -10.93
CA MET A 122 -2.83 -4.55 -9.89
C MET A 122 -1.60 -5.32 -10.38
N VAL A 123 -0.43 -4.72 -10.21
CA VAL A 123 0.87 -5.36 -10.44
C VAL A 123 1.53 -5.56 -9.09
N ILE A 124 1.85 -6.80 -8.74
CA ILE A 124 2.40 -7.18 -7.44
C ILE A 124 3.75 -7.85 -7.66
N SER A 125 4.79 -7.41 -6.96
CA SER A 125 6.03 -8.15 -6.83
C SER A 125 5.97 -9.06 -5.59
N LEU A 126 6.35 -10.33 -5.74
CA LEU A 126 6.48 -11.27 -4.63
C LEU A 126 7.80 -12.02 -4.70
N LEU A 127 8.47 -12.12 -3.57
CA LEU A 127 9.65 -12.97 -3.42
C LEU A 127 9.21 -14.39 -3.05
N GLN A 128 9.41 -15.34 -3.97
CA GLN A 128 9.20 -16.78 -3.74
C GLN A 128 7.84 -17.13 -3.12
N PRO A 129 6.70 -16.77 -3.75
CA PRO A 129 5.40 -17.10 -3.21
C PRO A 129 5.20 -18.61 -3.07
N ALA A 130 4.44 -18.99 -2.03
CA ALA A 130 3.94 -20.35 -1.90
C ALA A 130 3.06 -20.73 -3.11
N PRO A 131 2.96 -22.02 -3.50
CA PRO A 131 2.17 -22.46 -4.64
C PRO A 131 0.71 -21.98 -4.60
N GLU A 132 0.09 -22.02 -3.42
CA GLU A 132 -1.30 -21.59 -3.23
C GLU A 132 -1.47 -20.09 -3.49
N THR A 133 -0.45 -19.28 -3.15
CA THR A 133 -0.43 -17.85 -3.43
C THR A 133 -0.16 -17.57 -4.90
N TYR A 134 0.73 -18.35 -5.53
CA TYR A 134 1.00 -18.26 -6.96
C TYR A 134 -0.27 -18.52 -7.80
N ASP A 135 -1.10 -19.47 -7.38
CA ASP A 135 -2.35 -19.82 -8.08
C ASP A 135 -3.44 -18.74 -8.00
N LEU A 136 -3.25 -17.69 -7.19
CA LEU A 136 -4.15 -16.54 -7.15
C LEU A 136 -3.90 -15.55 -8.29
N PHE A 137 -2.77 -15.63 -9.00
CA PHE A 137 -2.43 -14.71 -10.09
C PHE A 137 -3.03 -15.14 -11.42
N ASP A 138 -3.54 -14.16 -12.17
CA ASP A 138 -4.08 -14.37 -13.51
C ASP A 138 -2.94 -14.38 -14.55
N ASP A 139 -2.07 -13.36 -14.50
CA ASP A 139 -0.87 -13.24 -15.34
C ASP A 139 0.42 -13.25 -14.51
N ILE A 140 1.51 -13.72 -15.11
CA ILE A 140 2.85 -13.76 -14.53
C ILE A 140 3.81 -12.97 -15.41
N ILE A 141 4.63 -12.13 -14.78
CA ILE A 141 5.78 -11.48 -15.39
C ILE A 141 7.03 -12.05 -14.74
N LEU A 142 7.85 -12.77 -15.51
CA LEU A 142 9.13 -13.30 -15.06
C LEU A 142 10.27 -12.41 -15.59
N LEU A 143 10.97 -11.78 -14.66
CA LEU A 143 12.15 -10.96 -14.94
C LEU A 143 13.42 -11.71 -14.56
N SER A 144 14.43 -11.69 -15.43
CA SER A 144 15.78 -12.20 -15.16
C SER A 144 16.80 -11.31 -15.86
N GLU A 145 17.88 -10.94 -15.17
CA GLU A 145 18.94 -10.05 -15.71
C GLU A 145 18.41 -8.75 -16.34
N GLY A 146 17.34 -8.17 -15.76
CA GLY A 146 16.70 -6.95 -16.27
C GLY A 146 15.85 -7.14 -17.53
N LYS A 147 15.59 -8.38 -17.95
CA LYS A 147 14.86 -8.76 -19.16
C LYS A 147 13.61 -9.57 -18.83
N ILE A 148 12.57 -9.42 -19.64
CA ILE A 148 11.35 -10.22 -19.55
C ILE A 148 11.60 -11.57 -20.22
N VAL A 149 11.63 -12.62 -19.42
CA VAL A 149 11.77 -14.01 -19.87
C VAL A 149 10.41 -14.55 -20.31
N TYR A 150 9.36 -14.18 -19.59
CA TYR A 150 7.98 -14.56 -19.87
C TYR A 150 7.02 -13.49 -19.36
N GLN A 151 5.97 -13.21 -20.12
CA GLN A 151 4.85 -12.35 -19.71
C GLN A 151 3.54 -12.91 -20.27
N GLY A 152 2.56 -13.17 -19.41
CA GLY A 152 1.22 -13.57 -19.82
C GLY A 152 0.56 -14.55 -18.85
N PRO A 153 -0.47 -15.29 -19.31
CA PRO A 153 -1.30 -16.11 -18.44
C PRO A 153 -0.49 -17.17 -17.70
N ARG A 154 -0.83 -17.37 -16.42
CA ARG A 154 -0.16 -18.35 -15.55
C ARG A 154 -0.21 -19.77 -16.13
N GLU A 155 -1.29 -20.11 -16.82
CA GLU A 155 -1.56 -21.46 -17.34
C GLU A 155 -0.55 -21.91 -18.40
N HIS A 156 -0.02 -20.97 -19.20
CA HIS A 156 0.93 -21.27 -20.28
C HIS A 156 2.40 -21.24 -19.85
N VAL A 157 2.67 -20.91 -18.58
CA VAL A 157 4.04 -20.84 -18.05
C VAL A 157 4.75 -22.19 -18.17
N PHE A 158 4.09 -23.28 -17.78
CA PHE A 158 4.67 -24.62 -17.87
C PHE A 158 4.93 -25.03 -19.32
N GLU A 159 3.95 -24.82 -20.20
CA GLU A 159 4.07 -25.10 -21.64
C GLU A 159 5.27 -24.37 -22.27
N PHE A 160 5.47 -23.10 -21.91
CA PHE A 160 6.60 -22.31 -22.37
C PHE A 160 7.94 -22.94 -21.98
N PHE A 161 8.14 -23.32 -20.71
CA PHE A 161 9.40 -23.93 -20.27
C PHE A 161 9.58 -25.36 -20.78
N GLU A 162 8.52 -26.15 -20.86
CA GLU A 162 8.56 -27.52 -21.40
C GLU A 162 8.95 -27.52 -22.88
N SER A 163 8.50 -26.53 -23.66
CA SER A 163 8.90 -26.37 -25.07
C SER A 163 10.42 -26.16 -25.24
N LEU A 164 11.09 -25.61 -24.22
CA LEU A 164 12.54 -25.44 -24.16
C LEU A 164 13.28 -26.62 -23.50
N GLY A 165 12.57 -27.67 -23.10
CA GLY A 165 13.15 -28.87 -22.48
C GLY A 165 13.29 -28.79 -20.96
N PHE A 166 12.60 -27.86 -20.31
CA PHE A 166 12.61 -27.71 -18.85
C PHE A 166 11.27 -28.09 -18.25
N LYS A 167 11.30 -28.96 -17.22
CA LYS A 167 10.09 -29.39 -16.51
C LYS A 167 10.21 -29.15 -15.02
N CYS A 168 9.13 -28.65 -14.41
CA CYS A 168 9.06 -28.51 -12.97
C CYS A 168 8.84 -29.88 -12.29
N PRO A 169 9.69 -30.30 -11.33
CA PRO A 169 9.48 -31.52 -10.57
C PRO A 169 8.25 -31.39 -9.66
N ASN A 170 7.47 -32.47 -9.51
CA ASN A 170 6.24 -32.49 -8.69
C ASN A 170 6.44 -32.11 -7.21
N ARG A 171 7.67 -32.22 -6.69
CA ARG A 171 8.01 -31.93 -5.28
C ARG A 171 8.52 -30.50 -5.05
N LYS A 172 8.75 -29.72 -6.10
CA LYS A 172 9.26 -28.35 -5.99
C LYS A 172 8.14 -27.34 -6.24
N GLY A 173 8.17 -26.24 -5.51
CA GLY A 173 7.25 -25.14 -5.73
C GLY A 173 7.54 -24.44 -7.06
N ILE A 174 6.48 -24.03 -7.77
CA ILE A 174 6.59 -23.36 -9.07
C ILE A 174 7.44 -22.08 -9.02
N ALA A 175 7.27 -21.25 -7.99
CA ALA A 175 8.05 -20.03 -7.85
C ALA A 175 9.57 -20.30 -7.75
N ASP A 176 9.96 -21.37 -7.04
CA ASP A 176 11.35 -21.80 -6.93
C ASP A 176 11.90 -22.31 -8.28
N PHE A 177 11.07 -23.05 -9.02
CA PHE A 177 11.40 -23.46 -10.39
C PHE A 177 11.62 -22.25 -11.31
N LEU A 178 10.70 -21.30 -11.35
CA LEU A 178 10.77 -20.13 -12.23
C LEU A 178 12.00 -19.24 -11.96
N GLN A 179 12.40 -19.12 -10.69
CA GLN A 179 13.62 -18.39 -10.35
C GLN A 179 14.88 -19.15 -10.76
N LYS A 180 14.92 -20.46 -10.52
CA LYS A 180 16.11 -21.29 -10.74
C LYS A 180 16.32 -21.75 -12.18
N VAL A 181 15.25 -21.85 -12.98
CA VAL A 181 15.36 -22.26 -14.39
C VAL A 181 16.14 -21.25 -15.23
N THR A 182 16.20 -19.98 -14.81
CA THR A 182 17.05 -18.96 -15.45
C THR A 182 18.47 -18.89 -14.87
N SER A 183 18.75 -19.58 -13.77
CA SER A 183 20.06 -19.58 -13.09
C SER A 183 21.00 -20.60 -13.72
N ARG A 184 22.22 -20.16 -14.08
CA ARG A 184 23.28 -21.03 -14.63
C ARG A 184 23.65 -22.20 -13.71
N LYS A 185 23.51 -22.04 -12.39
CA LYS A 185 23.89 -23.07 -11.41
C LYS A 185 22.85 -24.19 -11.32
N ASP A 186 21.58 -23.86 -11.46
CA ASP A 186 20.47 -24.74 -11.11
C ASP A 186 19.70 -25.28 -12.31
N GLN A 187 19.79 -24.61 -13.47
CA GLN A 187 19.00 -24.91 -14.67
C GLN A 187 19.11 -26.38 -15.12
N GLN A 188 20.29 -27.00 -15.01
CA GLN A 188 20.49 -28.41 -15.38
C GLN A 188 19.58 -29.38 -14.62
N THR A 189 19.20 -29.04 -13.38
CA THR A 189 18.35 -29.90 -12.53
C THR A 189 16.93 -30.05 -13.07
N TYR A 190 16.52 -29.15 -13.98
CA TYR A 190 15.18 -29.13 -14.56
C TYR A 190 15.13 -29.67 -15.99
N TRP A 191 16.26 -30.09 -16.54
CA TRP A 191 16.33 -30.66 -17.88
C TRP A 191 15.58 -32.00 -17.94
N CYS A 192 14.64 -32.13 -18.88
CA CYS A 192 13.79 -33.32 -18.99
C CYS A 192 13.97 -34.11 -20.29
N ARG A 193 14.85 -33.66 -21.20
CA ARG A 193 15.11 -34.38 -22.46
C ARG A 193 16.22 -35.39 -22.27
N GLU A 194 15.84 -36.65 -22.02
CA GLU A 194 16.79 -37.75 -21.80
C GLU A 194 17.68 -38.04 -23.02
N ASN A 195 17.17 -37.77 -24.22
CA ASN A 195 17.85 -38.04 -25.50
C ASN A 195 18.82 -36.93 -25.95
N GLU A 196 18.83 -35.78 -25.27
CA GLU A 196 19.63 -34.62 -25.65
C GLU A 196 20.56 -34.20 -24.49
N PRO A 197 21.85 -33.97 -24.74
CA PRO A 197 22.74 -33.46 -23.71
C PRO A 197 22.29 -32.06 -23.29
N TYR A 198 22.29 -31.81 -21.98
CA TYR A 198 21.96 -30.50 -21.44
C TYR A 198 22.92 -29.43 -21.98
N GLN A 199 22.35 -28.34 -22.49
CA GLN A 199 23.06 -27.12 -22.83
C GLN A 199 22.41 -25.94 -22.11
N PHE A 200 23.23 -25.09 -21.50
CA PHE A 200 22.75 -23.89 -20.84
C PHE A 200 22.01 -22.96 -21.82
N VAL A 201 20.76 -22.64 -21.51
CA VAL A 201 19.92 -21.69 -22.23
C VAL A 201 20.05 -20.33 -21.54
N SER A 202 20.61 -19.36 -22.24
CA SER A 202 20.81 -18.00 -21.73
C SER A 202 19.51 -17.18 -21.75
N VAL A 203 19.43 -16.13 -20.92
CA VAL A 203 18.29 -15.20 -20.88
C VAL A 203 17.92 -14.64 -22.27
N PRO A 204 18.85 -14.18 -23.12
CA PRO A 204 18.52 -13.76 -24.48
C PRO A 204 17.82 -14.84 -25.32
N LYS A 205 18.23 -16.11 -25.20
CA LYS A 205 17.61 -17.22 -25.92
C LYS A 205 16.19 -17.49 -25.44
N PHE A 206 15.93 -17.33 -24.13
CA PHE A 206 14.56 -17.36 -23.62
C PHE A 206 13.69 -16.23 -24.21
N MET A 207 14.24 -15.01 -24.32
CA MET A 207 13.50 -13.88 -24.92
C MET A 207 13.17 -14.12 -26.40
N GLU A 208 14.15 -14.59 -27.18
CA GLU A 208 13.94 -14.93 -28.59
C GLU A 208 12.84 -15.99 -28.74
N HIS A 209 12.87 -17.01 -27.87
CA HIS A 209 11.84 -18.03 -27.85
C HIS A 209 10.47 -17.47 -27.45
N PHE A 210 10.41 -16.61 -26.44
CA PHE A 210 9.17 -15.96 -26.00
C PHE A 210 8.52 -15.15 -27.14
N ASN A 211 9.32 -14.40 -27.92
CA ASN A 211 8.82 -13.66 -29.09
C ASN A 211 8.22 -14.58 -30.17
N SER A 212 8.69 -15.83 -30.27
CA SER A 212 8.16 -16.83 -31.21
C SER A 212 7.00 -17.65 -30.63
N PHE A 213 6.91 -17.73 -29.30
CA PHE A 213 5.87 -18.46 -28.57
C PHE A 213 4.51 -17.80 -28.78
N HIS A 214 3.43 -18.58 -28.79
CA HIS A 214 2.11 -18.06 -29.14
C HIS A 214 1.63 -16.93 -28.20
N VAL A 215 2.00 -16.98 -26.91
CA VAL A 215 1.69 -15.91 -25.94
C VAL A 215 2.42 -14.62 -26.29
N GLY A 216 3.73 -14.69 -26.57
CA GLY A 216 4.51 -13.51 -26.91
C GLY A 216 4.11 -12.91 -28.26
N ARG A 217 3.80 -13.74 -29.26
CA ARG A 217 3.25 -13.27 -30.54
C ARG A 217 1.92 -12.56 -30.38
N LYS A 218 1.00 -13.16 -29.63
CA LYS A 218 -0.31 -12.55 -29.35
C LYS A 218 -0.16 -11.21 -28.64
N LEU A 219 0.75 -11.13 -27.66
CA LEU A 219 1.04 -9.89 -26.94
C LEU A 219 1.63 -8.81 -27.88
N ASP A 220 2.57 -9.18 -28.75
CA ASP A 220 3.14 -8.26 -29.75
C ASP A 220 2.06 -7.77 -30.74
N ASP A 221 1.19 -8.67 -31.21
CA ASP A 221 0.06 -8.32 -32.08
C ASP A 221 -0.91 -7.36 -31.38
N GLU A 222 -1.23 -7.58 -30.11
CA GLU A 222 -2.09 -6.69 -29.30
C GLU A 222 -1.45 -5.32 -29.08
N LEU A 223 -0.14 -5.27 -28.78
CA LEU A 223 0.60 -4.02 -28.56
C LEU A 223 0.82 -3.20 -29.83
N ARG A 224 0.83 -3.85 -31.01
CA ARG A 224 0.93 -3.18 -32.31
C ARG A 224 -0.33 -2.41 -32.70
N ILE A 225 -1.49 -2.80 -32.16
CA ILE A 225 -2.74 -2.11 -32.44
C ILE A 225 -2.67 -0.73 -31.77
N PRO A 226 -2.69 0.38 -32.55
CA PRO A 226 -2.61 1.71 -31.96
C PRO A 226 -3.84 1.96 -31.08
N TYR A 227 -3.59 2.46 -29.86
CA TYR A 227 -4.65 2.73 -28.91
C TYR A 227 -5.55 3.89 -29.40
N ASP A 228 -6.80 3.59 -29.71
CA ASP A 228 -7.78 4.58 -30.15
C ASP A 228 -8.26 5.45 -28.97
N LYS A 229 -7.86 6.72 -28.98
CA LYS A 229 -8.21 7.69 -27.94
C LYS A 229 -9.64 8.22 -28.07
N SER A 230 -10.32 7.98 -29.20
CA SER A 230 -11.64 8.57 -29.48
C SER A 230 -12.77 7.93 -28.68
N GLY A 231 -12.65 6.66 -28.30
CA GLY A 231 -13.62 5.92 -27.49
C GLY A 231 -13.40 5.99 -25.98
N VAL A 232 -12.45 6.79 -25.50
CA VAL A 232 -12.01 6.75 -24.09
C VAL A 232 -12.96 7.54 -23.20
N HIS A 233 -13.44 6.89 -22.14
CA HIS A 233 -14.19 7.56 -21.09
C HIS A 233 -13.27 8.59 -20.40
N GLN A 234 -13.68 9.85 -20.34
CA GLN A 234 -12.85 10.97 -19.85
C GLN A 234 -12.36 10.79 -18.39
N ALA A 235 -13.01 9.90 -17.64
CA ALA A 235 -12.68 9.46 -16.28
C ALA A 235 -11.57 8.40 -16.18
N ALA A 236 -11.15 7.78 -17.29
CA ALA A 236 -10.25 6.64 -17.27
C ALA A 236 -8.84 6.99 -16.77
N LEU A 237 -8.42 8.26 -16.94
CA LEU A 237 -7.13 8.76 -16.48
C LEU A 237 -7.32 9.97 -15.57
N VAL A 238 -6.76 9.89 -14.37
CA VAL A 238 -6.66 11.03 -13.46
C VAL A 238 -5.60 11.98 -14.01
N LYS A 239 -6.01 13.20 -14.37
CA LYS A 239 -5.12 14.23 -14.93
C LYS A 239 -4.60 15.21 -13.87
N GLU A 240 -5.29 15.32 -12.75
CA GLU A 240 -4.95 16.24 -11.67
C GLU A 240 -4.04 15.55 -10.64
N LYS A 241 -2.99 16.26 -10.22
CA LYS A 241 -2.03 15.74 -9.23
C LYS A 241 -2.63 15.56 -7.84
N TYR A 242 -3.62 16.37 -7.48
CA TYR A 242 -4.27 16.37 -6.18
C TYR A 242 -5.78 16.26 -6.35
N GLY A 243 -6.43 15.41 -5.54
CA GLY A 243 -7.90 15.22 -5.60
C GLY A 243 -8.72 16.30 -4.87
N ILE A 244 -8.07 17.11 -4.02
CA ILE A 244 -8.70 18.18 -3.22
C ILE A 244 -7.83 19.44 -3.20
N SER A 245 -8.40 20.57 -2.80
CA SER A 245 -7.65 21.83 -2.70
C SER A 245 -6.63 21.81 -1.56
N ASN A 246 -5.54 22.57 -1.70
CA ASN A 246 -4.49 22.68 -0.66
C ASN A 246 -5.06 23.14 0.70
N TRP A 247 -6.10 23.97 0.70
CA TRP A 247 -6.73 24.45 1.92
C TRP A 247 -7.57 23.38 2.62
N GLU A 248 -8.27 22.55 1.85
CA GLU A 248 -9.00 21.40 2.41
C GLU A 248 -8.04 20.33 2.93
N LEU A 249 -6.93 20.11 2.22
CA LEU A 249 -5.86 19.22 2.69
C LEU A 249 -5.31 19.71 4.03
N PHE A 250 -4.99 21.01 4.13
CA PHE A 250 -4.54 21.62 5.39
C PHE A 250 -5.56 21.44 6.52
N LYS A 251 -6.84 21.76 6.28
CA LYS A 251 -7.91 21.57 7.28
C LYS A 251 -8.04 20.11 7.72
N THR A 252 -7.94 19.17 6.79
CA THR A 252 -8.06 17.72 7.08
C THR A 252 -6.87 17.24 7.91
N CYS A 253 -5.64 17.63 7.54
CA CYS A 253 -4.44 17.33 8.31
C CYS A 253 -4.49 17.94 9.71
N PHE A 254 -4.94 19.19 9.83
CA PHE A 254 -5.09 19.86 11.13
C PHE A 254 -6.14 19.17 12.00
N ALA A 255 -7.29 18.80 11.46
CA ALA A 255 -8.33 18.06 12.18
C ALA A 255 -7.83 16.68 12.64
N ARG A 256 -7.06 15.97 11.80
CA ARG A 256 -6.41 14.70 12.14
C ARG A 256 -5.42 14.88 13.29
N GLU A 257 -4.54 15.88 13.19
CA GLU A 257 -3.54 16.15 14.21
C GLU A 257 -4.18 16.54 15.55
N TRP A 258 -5.20 17.41 15.53
CA TRP A 258 -5.96 17.78 16.72
C TRP A 258 -6.61 16.56 17.40
N LEU A 259 -7.16 15.63 16.60
CA LEU A 259 -7.72 14.38 17.12
C LEU A 259 -6.64 13.49 17.74
N LEU A 260 -5.47 13.36 17.12
CA LEU A 260 -4.32 12.63 17.66
C LEU A 260 -3.82 13.26 18.97
N MET A 261 -3.68 14.59 19.02
CA MET A 261 -3.32 15.34 20.22
C MET A 261 -4.32 15.10 21.36
N LYS A 262 -5.62 15.12 21.07
CA LYS A 262 -6.68 14.85 22.06
C LYS A 262 -6.62 13.41 22.58
N ARG A 263 -6.34 12.44 21.70
CA ARG A 263 -6.22 11.02 22.09
C ARG A 263 -4.94 10.75 22.89
N ASN A 264 -3.85 11.48 22.63
CA ASN A 264 -2.61 11.41 23.41
C ASN A 264 -2.48 12.57 24.41
N SER A 265 -3.59 13.01 25.00
CA SER A 265 -3.64 14.20 25.85
C SER A 265 -2.71 14.14 27.06
N PHE A 266 -2.41 12.94 27.56
CA PHE A 266 -1.53 12.74 28.71
C PHE A 266 -0.16 13.42 28.54
N VAL A 267 0.47 13.26 27.37
CA VAL A 267 1.79 13.86 27.09
C VAL A 267 1.68 15.39 27.09
N TYR A 268 0.63 15.94 26.46
CA TYR A 268 0.42 17.38 26.38
C TYR A 268 0.06 18.00 27.73
N ILE A 269 -0.76 17.32 28.54
CA ILE A 269 -1.10 17.76 29.90
C ILE A 269 0.17 17.79 30.76
N PHE A 270 0.99 16.74 30.71
CA PHE A 270 2.25 16.68 31.44
C PHE A 270 3.19 17.82 31.02
N LYS A 271 3.41 18.02 29.72
CA LYS A 271 4.24 19.10 29.19
C LYS A 271 3.71 20.49 29.58
N THR A 272 2.40 20.71 29.48
CA THR A 272 1.77 21.99 29.89
C THR A 272 1.94 22.24 31.38
N THR A 273 1.78 21.21 32.20
CA THR A 273 1.99 21.31 33.66
C THR A 273 3.45 21.63 33.98
N GLN A 274 4.40 20.95 33.34
CA GLN A 274 5.83 21.21 33.48
C GLN A 274 6.18 22.66 33.11
N ILE A 275 5.72 23.14 31.95
CA ILE A 275 5.96 24.53 31.50
C ILE A 275 5.33 25.52 32.48
N THR A 276 4.13 25.24 32.98
CA THR A 276 3.45 26.09 33.97
C THR A 276 4.28 26.19 35.25
N ILE A 277 4.77 25.07 35.80
CA ILE A 277 5.64 25.07 36.98
C ILE A 277 6.93 25.87 36.73
N MET A 278 7.60 25.65 35.60
CA MET A 278 8.80 26.41 35.24
C MET A 278 8.52 27.91 35.10
N SER A 279 7.36 28.28 34.54
CA SER A 279 6.94 29.68 34.41
C SER A 279 6.68 30.33 35.77
N VAL A 280 6.10 29.61 36.73
CA VAL A 280 5.87 30.09 38.10
C VAL A 280 7.20 30.27 38.83
N ILE A 281 8.13 29.33 38.68
CA ILE A 281 9.49 29.45 39.24
C ILE A 281 10.21 30.67 38.63
N ALA A 282 10.16 30.83 37.30
CA ALA A 282 10.73 31.99 36.62
C ALA A 282 10.11 33.30 37.14
N LEU A 283 8.78 33.35 37.23
CA LEU A 283 8.04 34.51 37.69
C LEU A 283 8.48 34.87 39.11
N THR A 284 8.51 33.92 40.03
CA THR A 284 8.89 34.15 41.45
C THR A 284 10.35 34.58 41.61
N VAL A 285 11.29 34.01 40.86
CA VAL A 285 12.72 34.38 40.90
C VAL A 285 12.95 35.79 40.36
N PHE A 286 12.24 36.18 39.30
CA PHE A 286 12.40 37.48 38.65
C PHE A 286 11.30 38.48 39.01
N PHE A 287 10.48 38.20 40.04
CA PHE A 287 9.36 39.04 40.44
C PHE A 287 9.86 40.34 41.09
N ARG A 288 10.10 41.40 40.31
CA ARG A 288 10.29 42.76 40.82
C ARG A 288 9.70 43.80 39.87
N THR A 289 8.84 44.67 40.41
CA THR A 289 8.05 45.67 39.69
C THR A 289 8.76 47.01 39.45
N LYS A 290 9.97 47.22 40.00
CA LYS A 290 10.81 48.40 39.72
C LYS A 290 12.27 47.99 39.53
N MET A 291 12.81 48.25 38.35
CA MET A 291 14.25 48.19 38.06
C MET A 291 14.66 49.58 37.57
N GLU A 292 15.35 50.34 38.43
CA GLU A 292 15.91 51.62 38.00
C GLU A 292 17.07 51.38 37.05
N ALA A 293 17.09 52.12 35.94
CA ALA A 293 17.98 51.90 34.80
C ALA A 293 19.46 52.22 35.10
N ASP A 294 19.73 52.91 36.20
CA ASP A 294 21.04 53.50 36.50
C ASP A 294 22.01 52.52 37.20
N GLN A 295 21.54 51.34 37.61
CA GLN A 295 22.38 50.31 38.25
C GLN A 295 22.71 49.14 37.32
N ILE A 296 24.01 48.94 37.06
CA ILE A 296 24.57 47.80 36.29
C ILE A 296 24.10 46.43 36.83
N SER A 297 23.82 46.34 38.14
CA SER A 297 23.27 45.14 38.79
C SER A 297 21.88 44.74 38.26
N ASN A 298 21.05 45.71 37.88
CA ASN A 298 19.72 45.46 37.32
C ASN A 298 19.80 44.97 35.86
N GLY A 299 20.75 45.47 35.09
CA GLY A 299 21.04 44.96 33.74
C GLY A 299 21.42 43.48 33.74
N ARG A 300 22.27 43.02 34.68
CA ARG A 300 22.63 41.60 34.81
C ARG A 300 21.44 40.70 35.11
N LYS A 301 20.49 41.15 35.93
CA LYS A 301 19.27 40.40 36.26
C LYS A 301 18.34 40.27 35.05
N PHE A 302 18.20 41.34 34.27
CA PHE A 302 17.40 41.34 33.04
C PHE A 302 17.97 40.41 31.97
N TYR A 303 19.28 40.46 31.72
CA TYR A 303 19.95 39.51 30.81
C TYR A 303 19.85 38.06 31.31
N GLY A 304 19.94 37.84 32.62
CA GLY A 304 19.73 36.51 33.23
C GLY A 304 18.32 35.96 32.99
N ALA A 305 17.29 36.80 33.10
CA ALA A 305 15.90 36.41 32.82
C ALA A 305 15.68 36.06 31.34
N LEU A 306 16.20 36.89 30.43
CA LEU A 306 16.12 36.64 28.98
C LEU A 306 16.85 35.35 28.60
N PHE A 307 18.06 35.14 29.13
CA PHE A 307 18.85 33.93 28.88
C PHE A 307 18.13 32.68 29.41
N PHE A 308 17.57 32.73 30.62
CA PHE A 308 16.79 31.64 31.18
C PHE A 308 15.52 31.34 30.37
N SER A 309 14.81 32.37 29.91
CA SER A 309 13.63 32.21 29.04
C SER A 309 13.99 31.58 27.70
N LEU A 310 15.10 32.02 27.10
CA LEU A 310 15.55 31.53 25.79
C LEU A 310 16.01 30.06 25.89
N ILE A 311 16.73 29.70 26.95
CA ILE A 311 17.06 28.31 27.27
C ILE A 311 15.79 27.46 27.42
N ASN A 312 14.81 27.90 28.21
CA ASN A 312 13.58 27.13 28.42
C ASN A 312 12.79 26.93 27.11
N VAL A 313 12.75 27.91 26.21
CA VAL A 313 12.08 27.76 24.91
C VAL A 313 12.85 26.78 24.02
N MET A 314 14.18 26.86 23.98
CA MET A 314 15.01 25.96 23.18
C MET A 314 14.92 24.51 23.64
N PHE A 315 14.99 24.26 24.95
CA PHE A 315 14.95 22.89 25.48
C PHE A 315 13.54 22.29 25.54
N ASN A 316 12.48 23.11 25.67
CA ASN A 316 11.11 22.60 25.56
C ASN A 316 10.65 22.39 24.11
N GLY A 317 11.26 23.06 23.13
CA GLY A 317 10.95 22.88 21.70
C GLY A 317 11.63 21.69 21.03
N MET A 318 12.65 21.09 21.66
CA MET A 318 13.42 19.95 21.09
C MET A 318 13.00 18.57 21.60
N CYS A 319 11.91 18.43 22.37
CA CYS A 319 11.45 17.15 22.91
C CYS A 319 9.93 16.98 22.82
#